data_AF-A0A1Z9SDJ4-F1
#
_entry.id   AF-A0A1Z9SDJ4-F1
#
_cell.length_a   1.000
_cell.length_b   1.000
_cell.length_c   1.000
_cell.angle_alpha   90.00
_cell.angle_beta   90.00
_cell.angle_gamma   90.00
#
_symmetry.space_group_name_H-M   'P 1'
#
loop_
_entity.id
_entity.type
_entity.pdbx_description
1 polymer ?
#
loop_
_entity_poly.entity_id
_entity_poly.type
_entity_poly.pdbx_seq_one_letter_code
_entity_poly.pdbx_strand_id
1 'polypeptide(L)'
;MIHENYKMLLFDLGGVIIDIDPSRTENEFRKISNKSDSKFKGLDYRNEKYSSELITIFFKYEQGFLTDSEFRDGIRKIGGIDRNDEEIDEIWNLVILKINKSVLELIIKLKKKYSIMVLSNT
;
A
#
# COMPACT_ATOMS: atom_id res chain seq x y z
N MET A 1 -24.42 -16.22 -3.95
CA MET A 1 -24.14 -17.57 -3.42
C MET A 1 -22.84 -18.05 -4.01
N ILE A 2 -21.91 -18.55 -3.20
CA ILE A 2 -20.67 -19.19 -3.69
C ILE A 2 -21.07 -20.60 -4.16
N HIS A 3 -20.83 -20.93 -5.44
CA HIS A 3 -21.15 -22.25 -6.00
C HIS A 3 -20.38 -23.37 -5.26
N GLU A 4 -20.99 -24.55 -5.14
CA GLU A 4 -20.51 -25.65 -4.27
C GLU A 4 -19.15 -26.26 -4.66
N ASN A 5 -18.58 -25.87 -5.81
CA ASN A 5 -17.34 -26.46 -6.33
C ASN A 5 -16.07 -25.67 -5.99
N TYR A 6 -16.16 -24.48 -5.40
CA TYR A 6 -14.98 -23.72 -5.00
C TYR A 6 -14.36 -24.31 -3.73
N LYS A 7 -13.08 -24.67 -3.78
CA LYS A 7 -12.33 -25.21 -2.63
C LYS A 7 -11.48 -24.17 -1.91
N MET A 8 -11.18 -23.07 -2.60
CA MET A 8 -10.25 -22.05 -2.15
C MET A 8 -10.81 -20.65 -2.44
N LEU A 9 -10.61 -19.75 -1.49
CA LEU A 9 -10.90 -18.33 -1.63
C LEU A 9 -9.60 -17.55 -1.47
N LEU A 10 -9.31 -16.70 -2.45
CA LEU A 10 -8.17 -15.79 -2.46
C LEU A 10 -8.66 -14.40 -2.09
N PHE A 11 -8.01 -13.77 -1.12
CA PHE A 11 -8.31 -12.42 -0.67
C PHE A 11 -7.13 -11.50 -0.95
N ASP A 12 -7.42 -10.31 -1.48
CA ASP A 12 -6.50 -9.19 -1.40
C ASP A 12 -6.52 -8.58 0.02
N LEU A 13 -5.51 -7.79 0.37
CA LEU A 13 -5.47 -7.04 1.62
C LEU A 13 -6.07 -5.65 1.45
N GLY A 14 -5.42 -4.81 0.64
CA GLY A 14 -5.80 -3.41 0.45
C GLY A 14 -7.16 -3.26 -0.23
N GLY A 15 -8.06 -2.49 0.37
CA GLY A 15 -9.42 -2.28 -0.16
C GLY A 15 -10.37 -3.47 0.00
N VAL A 16 -9.90 -4.58 0.60
CA VAL A 16 -10.73 -5.77 0.90
C VAL A 16 -10.76 -6.06 2.39
N ILE A 17 -9.60 -6.39 2.99
CA ILE A 17 -9.47 -6.67 4.42
C ILE A 17 -9.10 -5.40 5.20
N ILE A 18 -8.30 -4.53 4.58
CA ILE A 18 -7.78 -3.31 5.17
C ILE A 18 -8.28 -2.12 4.34
N ASP A 19 -8.93 -1.16 5.01
CA ASP A 19 -9.26 0.12 4.38
C ASP A 19 -7.95 0.91 4.20
N ILE A 20 -7.70 1.39 2.97
CA ILE A 20 -6.49 2.14 2.62
C ILE A 20 -6.81 3.51 2.00
N ASP A 21 -5.93 4.47 2.25
CA ASP A 21 -5.99 5.82 1.67
C ASP A 21 -4.57 6.33 1.31
N PRO A 22 -4.10 6.06 0.09
CA PRO A 22 -2.79 6.53 -0.39
C PRO A 22 -2.64 8.06 -0.35
N SER A 23 -3.75 8.81 -0.40
CA SER A 23 -3.70 10.28 -0.41
C SER A 23 -3.12 10.84 0.89
N ARG A 24 -3.24 10.13 2.02
CA ARG A 24 -2.66 10.55 3.31
C ARG A 24 -1.14 10.53 3.27
N THR A 25 -0.58 9.42 2.82
CA THR A 25 0.87 9.26 2.63
C THR A 25 1.42 10.30 1.66
N GLU A 26 0.75 10.49 0.52
CA GLU A 26 1.14 11.52 -0.44
C GLU A 26 1.11 12.94 0.16
N ASN A 27 0.02 13.29 0.86
CA ASN A 27 -0.16 14.59 1.50
C ASN A 27 0.96 14.89 2.49
N GLU A 28 1.30 13.94 3.36
CA GLU A 28 2.34 14.15 4.36
C GLU A 28 3.73 14.28 3.73
N PHE A 29 4.06 13.44 2.73
CA PHE A 29 5.33 13.62 2.01
C PHE A 29 5.41 14.95 1.27
N ARG A 30 4.31 15.43 0.68
CA ARG A 30 4.27 16.77 0.06
C ARG A 30 4.61 17.88 1.06
N LYS A 31 4.10 17.81 2.30
CA LYS A 31 4.35 18.84 3.32
C LYS A 31 5.82 18.94 3.74
N ILE A 32 6.54 17.82 3.76
CA ILE A 32 7.94 17.77 4.20
C ILE A 32 8.95 17.79 3.05
N SER A 33 8.47 17.78 1.81
CA SER A 33 9.29 17.85 0.60
C SER A 33 9.88 19.24 0.42
N ASN A 34 11.19 19.31 0.15
CA ASN A 34 11.87 20.53 -0.29
C ASN A 34 11.79 20.72 -1.82
N LYS A 35 11.11 19.82 -2.52
CA LYS A 35 10.88 19.83 -3.98
C LYS A 35 9.40 20.02 -4.30
N SER A 36 9.12 20.34 -5.57
CA SER A 36 7.78 20.55 -6.13
C SER A 36 6.73 19.54 -5.64
N ASP A 37 5.55 20.05 -5.26
CA ASP A 37 4.37 19.29 -4.81
C ASP A 37 3.92 18.18 -5.76
N SER A 38 4.27 18.27 -7.04
CA SER A 38 3.94 17.27 -8.05
C SER A 38 4.71 15.95 -7.92
N LYS A 39 5.78 15.89 -7.11
CA LYS A 39 6.65 14.71 -7.00
C LYS A 39 6.03 13.57 -6.18
N PHE A 40 5.13 13.88 -5.25
CA PHE A 40 4.42 12.88 -4.44
C PHE A 40 2.95 12.81 -4.84
N LYS A 41 2.69 12.23 -6.02
CA LYS A 41 1.36 11.95 -6.57
C LYS A 41 1.36 10.62 -7.32
N GLY A 42 0.20 9.98 -7.36
CA GLY A 42 -0.04 8.77 -8.16
C GLY A 42 0.27 7.47 -7.42
N LEU A 43 0.26 7.46 -6.08
CA LEU A 43 0.30 6.22 -5.31
C LEU A 43 -1.04 5.46 -5.40
N ASP A 44 -2.15 6.17 -5.64
CA ASP A 44 -3.45 5.52 -5.89
C ASP A 44 -3.60 5.06 -7.35
N TYR A 45 -2.99 3.92 -7.66
CA TYR A 45 -3.03 3.28 -8.98
C TYR A 45 -4.44 2.83 -9.41
N ARG A 46 -5.44 2.83 -8.51
CA ARG A 46 -6.85 2.54 -8.85
C ARG A 46 -7.45 3.63 -9.73
N ASN A 47 -6.98 4.86 -9.56
CA ASN A 47 -7.59 6.06 -10.12
C ASN A 47 -6.70 6.78 -11.14
N GLU A 48 -5.38 6.54 -11.11
CA GLU A 48 -4.43 7.38 -11.86
C GLU A 48 -3.39 6.57 -12.65
N LYS A 49 -3.24 6.89 -13.94
CA LYS A 49 -2.13 6.44 -14.80
C LYS A 49 -1.05 7.52 -14.90
N TYR A 50 -0.59 8.06 -13.76
CA TYR A 50 0.55 8.98 -13.77
C TYR A 50 1.85 8.20 -13.73
N SER A 51 2.77 8.50 -14.65
CA SER A 51 4.15 8.07 -14.52
C SER A 51 4.90 9.12 -13.71
N SER A 52 5.30 8.78 -12.49
CA SER A 52 6.12 9.60 -11.61
C SER A 52 7.36 8.83 -11.14
N GLU A 53 8.38 9.54 -10.66
CA GLU A 53 9.52 8.87 -10.03
C GLU A 53 9.06 8.05 -8.81
N LEU A 54 8.05 8.56 -8.08
CA LEU A 54 7.44 7.87 -6.94
C LEU A 54 6.79 6.55 -7.34
N ILE A 55 5.95 6.54 -8.39
CA ILE A 55 5.28 5.31 -8.84
C ILE A 55 6.31 4.26 -9.30
N THR A 56 7.41 4.72 -9.91
CA THR A 56 8.46 3.83 -10.41
C THR A 56 9.19 3.14 -9.26
N ILE A 57 9.55 3.86 -8.20
CA ILE A 57 10.20 3.23 -7.04
C ILE A 57 9.21 2.38 -6.24
N PHE A 58 7.95 2.78 -6.15
CA PHE A 58 6.90 2.02 -5.48
C PHE A 58 6.70 0.65 -6.11
N PHE A 59 6.52 0.57 -7.43
CA PHE A 59 6.36 -0.72 -8.10
C PHE A 59 7.58 -1.62 -7.96
N LYS A 60 8.79 -1.05 -8.01
CA LYS A 60 10.01 -1.83 -7.78
C LYS A 60 10.08 -2.37 -6.36
N TYR A 61 9.69 -1.58 -5.38
CA TYR A 61 9.67 -1.99 -3.97
C TYR A 61 8.62 -3.08 -3.72
N GLU A 62 7.40 -2.89 -4.21
CA GLU A 62 6.29 -3.86 -4.13
C GLU A 62 6.64 -5.21 -4.80
N GLN A 63 7.47 -5.17 -5.85
CA GLN A 63 7.96 -6.37 -6.54
C GLN A 63 9.20 -7.00 -5.89
N GLY A 64 9.73 -6.43 -4.81
CA GLY A 64 10.93 -6.91 -4.12
C GLY A 64 12.25 -6.62 -4.87
N PHE A 65 12.25 -5.68 -5.82
CA PHE A 65 13.46 -5.24 -6.52
C PHE A 65 14.26 -4.18 -5.75
N LEU A 66 13.69 -3.59 -4.70
CA LEU A 66 14.37 -2.66 -3.80
C LEU A 66 14.31 -3.22 -2.38
N THR A 67 15.40 -3.03 -1.63
CA THR A 67 15.40 -3.17 -0.18
C THR A 67 14.70 -1.98 0.49
N ASP A 68 14.30 -2.13 1.75
CA ASP A 68 13.70 -1.06 2.54
C ASP A 68 14.61 0.20 2.57
N SER A 69 15.92 0.02 2.74
CA SER A 69 16.89 1.12 2.73
C SER A 69 16.90 1.85 1.37
N GLU A 70 16.92 1.12 0.26
CA GLU A 70 16.92 1.72 -1.08
C GLU A 70 15.61 2.44 -1.37
N PHE A 71 14.49 1.92 -0.88
CA PHE A 71 13.19 2.57 -1.00
C PHE A 71 13.14 3.89 -0.23
N ARG A 72 13.56 3.89 1.04
CA ARG A 72 13.62 5.11 1.87
C ARG A 72 14.57 6.15 1.28
N ASP A 73 15.73 5.73 0.78
CA ASP A 73 16.67 6.62 0.08
C ASP A 73 16.06 7.18 -1.22
N GLY A 74 15.28 6.38 -1.94
CA GLY A 74 14.48 6.83 -3.08
C GLY A 74 13.50 7.94 -2.71
N ILE A 75 12.75 7.77 -1.62
CA ILE A 75 11.82 8.77 -1.08
C ILE A 75 12.55 10.07 -0.71
N ARG A 76 13.67 9.97 0.04
CA ARG A 76 14.52 11.12 0.37
C ARG A 76 14.98 11.86 -0.88
N LYS A 77 15.45 11.14 -1.88
CA LYS A 77 15.92 11.71 -3.15
C LYS A 77 14.79 12.39 -3.93
N ILE A 78 13.61 11.78 -4.01
CA ILE A 78 12.46 12.34 -4.75
C ILE A 78 12.00 13.66 -4.15
N GLY A 79 11.93 13.74 -2.82
CA GLY A 79 11.43 14.92 -2.10
C GLY A 79 12.50 15.91 -1.65
N GLY A 80 13.78 15.55 -1.71
CA GLY A 80 14.81 16.30 -1.00
C GLY A 80 14.54 16.32 0.52
N ILE A 81 14.04 15.21 1.05
CA ILE A 81 13.61 15.07 2.44
C ILE A 81 14.82 14.68 3.29
N ASP A 82 15.02 15.40 4.40
CA ASP A 82 16.03 15.12 5.42
C ASP A 82 15.35 14.60 6.68
N ARG A 83 14.95 13.32 6.64
CA ARG A 83 14.24 12.60 7.71
C ARG A 83 14.84 11.21 7.88
N ASN A 84 14.81 10.72 9.12
CA ASN A 84 15.31 9.39 9.43
C ASN A 84 14.38 8.29 8.87
N ASP A 85 14.80 7.04 8.99
CA ASP A 85 14.06 5.90 8.46
C ASP A 85 12.71 5.72 9.15
N GLU A 86 12.67 5.92 10.47
CA GLU A 86 11.47 5.77 11.28
C GLU A 86 10.38 6.78 10.88
N GLU A 87 10.74 8.04 10.66
CA GLU A 87 9.81 9.08 10.20
C GLU A 87 9.26 8.79 8.79
N ILE A 88 10.08 8.22 7.90
CA ILE A 88 9.62 7.81 6.57
C ILE A 88 8.65 6.63 6.69
N ASP A 89 8.95 5.65 7.54
CA ASP A 89 8.09 4.50 7.77
C ASP A 89 6.74 4.92 8.40
N GLU A 90 6.76 5.85 9.35
CA GLU A 90 5.55 6.41 9.95
C GLU A 90 4.66 7.07 8.91
N ILE A 91 5.23 7.89 8.02
CA ILE A 91 4.50 8.57 6.95
C ILE A 91 3.99 7.56 5.91
N TRP A 92 4.84 6.59 5.51
CA TRP A 92 4.47 5.56 4.56
C TRP A 92 3.26 4.76 5.05
N ASN A 93 3.26 4.36 6.32
CA ASN A 93 2.20 3.58 6.95
C ASN A 93 0.87 4.33 7.13
N LEU A 94 0.79 5.65 6.88
CA LEU A 94 -0.48 6.39 6.91
C LEU A 94 -1.49 5.92 5.86
N VAL A 95 -1.02 5.19 4.84
CA VAL A 95 -1.87 4.52 3.85
C VAL A 95 -2.83 3.53 4.50
N ILE A 96 -2.46 2.93 5.63
CA ILE A 96 -3.27 1.96 6.37
C ILE A 96 -4.24 2.71 7.29
N LEU A 97 -5.56 2.56 7.06
CA LEU A 97 -6.57 3.19 7.91
C LEU A 97 -7.01 2.28 9.05
N LYS A 98 -7.67 1.16 8.70
CA LYS A 98 -8.20 0.21 9.69
C LYS A 98 -8.44 -1.15 9.06
N ILE A 99 -8.39 -2.18 9.90
CA ILE A 99 -8.84 -3.52 9.54
C ILE A 99 -10.37 -3.55 9.57
N ASN A 100 -10.99 -4.03 8.49
CA ASN A 100 -12.43 -4.23 8.43
C ASN A 100 -12.82 -5.48 9.21
N LYS A 101 -13.22 -5.29 10.47
CA LYS A 101 -13.60 -6.38 11.39
C LYS A 101 -14.71 -7.27 10.83
N SER A 102 -15.71 -6.70 10.15
CA SER A 102 -16.82 -7.45 9.56
C SER A 102 -16.34 -8.40 8.46
N VAL A 103 -15.39 -7.95 7.63
CA VAL A 103 -14.76 -8.81 6.61
C VAL A 103 -13.93 -9.90 7.27
N LEU A 104 -13.15 -9.56 8.30
CA LEU A 104 -12.34 -10.55 9.02
C LEU A 104 -13.19 -11.65 9.68
N GLU A 105 -14.30 -11.27 10.33
CA GLU A 105 -15.25 -12.22 10.92
C GLU A 105 -15.89 -13.12 9.87
N LEU A 106 -16.19 -12.59 8.69
CA LEU A 106 -16.69 -13.37 7.57
C LEU A 106 -15.64 -14.38 7.07
N ILE A 107 -14.38 -13.96 6.92
CA ILE A 107 -13.27 -14.84 6.52
C ILE A 107 -13.10 -15.98 7.53
N ILE A 108 -13.17 -15.69 8.84
CA ILE A 108 -13.10 -16.72 9.90
C ILE A 108 -14.23 -17.73 9.77
N LYS A 109 -15.46 -17.30 9.45
CA LYS A 109 -16.59 -18.21 9.20
C LYS A 109 -16.36 -19.05 7.94
N LEU A 110 -15.87 -18.44 6.86
CA LEU A 110 -15.61 -19.11 5.58
C LEU A 110 -14.48 -20.13 5.65
N LYS A 111 -13.48 -19.92 6.52
CA LYS A 111 -12.37 -20.86 6.78
C LYS A 111 -12.84 -22.25 7.21
N LYS A 112 -14.06 -22.39 7.75
CA LYS A 112 -14.64 -23.70 8.10
C LYS A 112 -15.03 -24.54 6.88
N LYS A 113 -15.21 -23.91 5.71
CA LYS A 113 -15.68 -24.56 4.47
C LYS A 113 -14.66 -24.49 3.33
N TYR A 114 -13.85 -23.44 3.29
CA TYR A 114 -12.91 -23.16 2.21
C TYR A 114 -11.48 -23.03 2.74
N SER A 115 -10.50 -23.42 1.91
CA SER A 115 -9.13 -22.98 2.11
C SER A 115 -9.04 -21.48 1.88
N ILE A 116 -8.42 -20.74 2.78
CA ILE A 116 -8.26 -19.30 2.69
C ILE A 116 -6.80 -18.99 2.38
N MET A 117 -6.57 -18.19 1.35
CA MET A 117 -5.25 -17.68 0.99
C MET A 117 -5.32 -16.17 0.80
N VAL A 118 -4.22 -15.50 1.07
CA VAL A 118 -4.03 -14.08 0.77
C VAL A 118 -3.11 -13.99 -0.44
N LEU A 119 -3.50 -13.18 -1.40
CA LEU A 119 -2.66 -12.77 -2.53
C LEU A 119 -2.77 -11.26 -2.60
N SER A 120 -1.70 -10.59 -2.19
CA SER A 120 -1.68 -9.14 -2.12
C SER A 120 -0.31 -8.63 -2.49
N ASN A 121 -0.30 -7.53 -3.22
CA ASN A 121 0.86 -6.71 -3.39
C ASN A 121 1.00 -5.82 -2.14
N THR A 122 2.15 -5.81 -1.49
CA THR A 122 2.37 -5.10 -0.23
C THR A 122 3.82 -4.74 -0.02
#